data_AF-A0A6B3CA12-F1
#
_entry.id   AF-A0A6B3CA12-F1
#
_cell.length_a   1.000
_cell.length_b   1.000
_cell.length_c   1.000
_cell.angle_alpha   90.00
_cell.angle_beta   90.00
_cell.angle_gamma   90.00
#
_symmetry.space_group_name_H-M   'P 1'
#
loop_
_entity.id
_entity.type
_entity.pdbx_description
1 polymer ?
#
loop_
_entity_poly.entity_id
_entity_poly.type
_entity_poly.pdbx_seq_one_letter_code
_entity_poly.pdbx_strand_id
1 'polypeptide(L)'
;MVWDDAATQLHGLVQVRTRSVETAAWSDWQDVETHNADHAADLGSAEREGRTVRGATAPLWVGDSDGVEVRVRPESPAASESPDSQDRAATPVPLPEGMR
;
A
#
# COMPACT_ATOMS: atom_id res chain seq x y z
N MET A 1 -0.35 -6.38 2.15
CA MET A 1 -0.70 -5.41 3.22
C MET A 1 -2.22 -5.31 3.30
N VAL A 2 -2.79 -5.15 4.48
CA VAL A 2 -4.25 -5.05 4.70
C VAL A 2 -4.63 -3.90 5.64
N TRP A 3 -5.84 -3.37 5.51
CA TRP A 3 -6.39 -2.30 6.35
C TRP A 3 -7.88 -2.53 6.65
N ASP A 4 -8.46 -1.74 7.56
CA ASP A 4 -9.75 -2.08 8.17
C ASP A 4 -10.98 -1.87 7.27
N ASP A 5 -11.01 -0.81 6.47
CA ASP A 5 -12.13 -0.48 5.58
C ASP A 5 -11.78 -0.69 4.10
N ALA A 6 -12.40 -1.69 3.46
CA ALA A 6 -12.22 -1.97 2.04
C ALA A 6 -12.68 -0.84 1.09
N ALA A 7 -13.53 0.09 1.55
CA ALA A 7 -13.93 1.25 0.75
C ALA A 7 -12.89 2.37 0.77
N THR A 8 -11.95 2.35 1.72
CA THR A 8 -10.86 3.33 1.81
C THR A 8 -9.74 2.96 0.85
N GLN A 9 -9.35 3.88 -0.04
CA GLN A 9 -8.21 3.70 -0.94
C GLN A 9 -6.88 4.01 -0.25
N LEU A 10 -5.83 3.28 -0.65
CA LEU A 10 -4.47 3.56 -0.19
C LEU A 10 -3.79 4.61 -1.06
N HIS A 11 -3.69 5.80 -0.49
CA HIS A 11 -3.03 6.98 -1.06
C HIS A 11 -1.55 7.02 -0.65
N GLY A 12 -0.72 6.21 -1.31
CA GLY A 12 0.70 6.13 -0.99
C GLY A 12 1.47 5.07 -1.76
N LEU A 13 2.79 5.11 -1.61
CA LEU A 13 3.72 4.15 -2.18
C LEU A 13 4.01 3.04 -1.16
N VAL A 14 3.67 1.80 -1.51
CA VAL A 14 4.05 0.60 -0.76
C VAL A 14 5.20 -0.07 -1.49
N GLN A 15 6.28 -0.37 -0.76
CA GLN A 15 7.42 -1.08 -1.31
C GLN A 15 7.80 -2.25 -0.43
N VAL A 16 8.24 -3.32 -1.08
CA VAL A 16 8.75 -4.54 -0.44
C VAL A 16 10.17 -4.79 -0.90
N ARG A 17 10.96 -5.42 -0.03
CA ARG A 17 12.16 -6.16 -0.44
C ARG A 17 12.21 -7.48 0.30
N THR A 18 12.83 -8.48 -0.30
CA THR A 18 12.98 -9.81 0.31
C THR A 18 14.43 -10.21 0.43
N ARG A 19 14.73 -11.08 1.38
CA ARG A 19 16.05 -11.69 1.55
C ARG A 19 16.03 -13.10 1.00
N SER A 20 16.89 -13.36 0.02
CA SER A 20 17.00 -14.67 -0.63
C SER A 20 17.61 -15.70 0.32
N VAL A 21 17.04 -16.91 0.37
CA VAL A 21 17.61 -18.05 1.11
C VAL A 21 18.96 -18.46 0.53
N GLU A 22 19.09 -18.45 -0.80
CA GLU A 22 20.29 -18.93 -1.50
C GLU A 22 21.50 -18.01 -1.32
N THR A 23 21.26 -16.69 -1.35
CA THR A 23 22.35 -15.69 -1.37
C THR A 23 22.47 -14.90 -0.07
N ALA A 24 21.48 -14.99 0.84
CA ALA A 24 21.32 -14.14 2.01
C ALA A 24 21.30 -12.62 1.70
N ALA A 25 21.19 -12.24 0.43
CA ALA A 25 21.16 -10.85 -0.02
C ALA A 25 19.73 -10.31 -0.04
N TRP A 26 19.60 -9.02 0.26
CA TRP A 26 18.34 -8.29 0.05
C TRP A 26 18.20 -7.91 -1.42
N SER A 27 16.99 -8.04 -1.95
CA SER A 27 16.63 -7.42 -3.23
C SER A 27 16.65 -5.89 -3.11
N ASP A 28 16.64 -5.22 -4.27
CA ASP A 28 16.20 -3.83 -4.34
C ASP A 28 14.74 -3.70 -3.88
N TRP A 29 14.36 -2.46 -3.55
CA TRP A 29 12.97 -2.14 -3.25
C TRP A 29 12.13 -2.25 -4.51
N GLN A 30 11.05 -3.04 -4.45
CA GLN A 30 10.05 -3.10 -5.49
C GLN A 30 8.74 -2.46 -5.03
N ASP A 31 8.03 -1.88 -5.98
CA ASP A 31 6.70 -1.34 -5.74
C ASP A 31 5.68 -2.47 -5.66
N VAL A 32 4.68 -2.29 -4.79
CA VAL A 32 3.49 -3.14 -4.71
C VAL A 32 2.33 -2.35 -5.31
N GLU A 33 1.57 -2.97 -6.20
CA GLU A 33 0.39 -2.34 -6.79
C GLU A 33 -0.63 -2.00 -5.69
N THR A 34 -0.87 -0.71 -5.47
CA THR A 34 -1.80 -0.18 -4.46
C THR A 34 -3.16 0.19 -5.05
N HIS A 35 -3.25 0.35 -6.38
CA HIS A 35 -4.48 0.62 -7.13
C HIS A 35 -5.33 -0.65 -7.29
N ASN A 36 -5.79 -1.20 -6.16
CA ASN A 36 -6.53 -2.46 -6.14
C ASN A 36 -8.02 -2.27 -6.39
N ALA A 37 -8.49 -1.09 -6.80
CA ALA A 37 -9.92 -0.83 -6.99
C ALA A 37 -10.57 -1.80 -8.00
N ASP A 38 -9.82 -2.23 -9.02
CA ASP A 38 -10.26 -3.23 -10.02
C ASP A 38 -10.18 -4.69 -9.53
N HIS A 39 -9.45 -4.95 -8.44
CA HIS A 39 -9.29 -6.29 -7.83
C HIS A 39 -9.78 -6.33 -6.36
N ALA A 40 -10.52 -5.31 -5.94
CA ALA A 40 -11.01 -5.17 -4.57
C ALA A 40 -12.11 -6.20 -4.31
N ALA A 41 -12.31 -6.53 -3.04
CA ALA A 41 -13.43 -7.39 -2.67
C ALA A 41 -14.75 -6.79 -3.15
N ASP A 42 -15.56 -7.60 -3.85
CA ASP A 42 -16.86 -7.19 -4.36
C ASP A 42 -17.75 -6.69 -3.21
N LEU A 43 -17.94 -5.38 -3.14
CA LEU A 43 -18.71 -4.73 -2.09
C LEU A 43 -20.21 -5.12 -2.13
N GLY A 44 -20.67 -5.89 -3.11
CA GLY A 44 -22.06 -6.33 -3.25
C GLY A 44 -22.34 -7.82 -2.98
N SER A 45 -21.31 -8.64 -2.71
CA SER A 45 -21.47 -10.10 -2.69
C SER A 45 -22.06 -10.65 -1.39
N ALA A 46 -22.89 -11.70 -1.50
CA ALA A 46 -23.57 -12.35 -0.36
C ALA A 46 -22.61 -12.90 0.72
N GLU A 47 -21.34 -13.12 0.37
CA GLU A 47 -20.26 -13.47 1.32
C GLU A 47 -19.98 -12.38 2.38
N ARG A 48 -20.52 -11.16 2.20
CA ARG A 48 -20.50 -10.07 3.18
C ARG A 48 -21.30 -10.35 4.46
N GLU A 49 -22.34 -11.19 4.39
CA GLU A 49 -23.27 -11.33 5.51
C GLU A 49 -22.59 -12.03 6.70
N GLY A 50 -22.05 -11.22 7.62
CA GLY A 50 -21.41 -11.66 8.86
C GLY A 50 -19.89 -11.43 8.98
N ARG A 51 -19.21 -10.76 8.03
CA ARG A 51 -17.76 -10.46 8.14
C ARG A 51 -17.39 -9.03 7.75
N THR A 52 -16.47 -8.43 8.51
CA THR A 52 -15.82 -7.16 8.14
C THR A 52 -14.90 -7.39 6.93
N VAL A 53 -15.17 -6.68 5.83
CA VAL A 53 -14.35 -6.74 4.61
C VAL A 53 -13.21 -5.73 4.73
N ARG A 54 -11.99 -6.22 4.59
CA ARG A 54 -10.75 -5.45 4.70
C ARG A 54 -10.24 -5.08 3.31
N GLY A 55 -9.63 -3.92 3.17
CA GLY A 55 -8.89 -3.59 1.97
C GLY A 55 -7.53 -4.29 1.97
N ALA A 56 -7.00 -4.57 0.77
CA ALA A 56 -5.75 -5.28 0.59
C ALA A 56 -5.00 -4.82 -0.66
N THR A 57 -3.68 -5.00 -0.65
CA THR A 57 -2.85 -4.93 -1.86
C THR A 57 -2.87 -6.27 -2.61
N ALA A 58 -2.65 -6.23 -3.92
CA ALA A 58 -2.43 -7.43 -4.72
C ALA A 58 -1.27 -8.26 -4.12
N PRO A 59 -1.38 -9.60 -4.12
CA PRO A 59 -0.31 -10.45 -3.65
C PRO A 59 0.91 -10.32 -4.56
N LEU A 60 2.08 -10.37 -3.96
CA LEU A 60 3.36 -10.43 -4.67
C LEU A 60 3.99 -11.79 -4.45
N TRP A 61 4.30 -12.48 -5.55
CA TRP A 61 5.03 -13.74 -5.53
C TRP A 61 6.52 -13.49 -5.71
N VAL A 62 7.32 -14.14 -4.88
CA VAL A 62 8.79 -14.10 -4.90
C VAL A 62 9.35 -15.53 -4.88
N GLY A 63 10.63 -15.70 -5.21
CA GLY A 63 11.34 -16.96 -5.00
C GLY A 63 11.63 -17.23 -3.52
N ASP A 64 12.39 -18.30 -3.24
CA ASP A 64 12.74 -18.72 -1.89
C ASP A 64 13.35 -17.58 -1.06
N SER A 65 12.61 -17.16 -0.04
CA SER A 65 12.94 -16.01 0.79
C SER A 65 12.76 -16.35 2.28
N ASP A 66 13.69 -15.91 3.13
CA ASP A 66 13.64 -16.09 4.59
C ASP A 66 13.47 -14.77 5.37
N GLY A 67 13.34 -13.65 4.66
CA GLY A 67 13.11 -12.34 5.23
C GLY A 67 12.31 -11.44 4.30
N VAL A 68 11.48 -10.57 4.89
CA VAL A 68 10.70 -9.54 4.20
C VAL A 68 10.80 -8.24 4.96
N GLU A 69 10.97 -7.14 4.23
CA GLU A 69 10.79 -5.79 4.76
C GLU A 69 9.76 -5.03 3.93
N VAL A 70 8.96 -4.24 4.62
CA VAL A 70 7.89 -3.42 4.03
C VAL A 70 8.11 -1.97 4.45
N ARG A 71 7.93 -1.05 3.51
CA ARG A 71 7.83 0.39 3.82
C ARG A 71 6.63 1.00 3.12
N VAL A 72 6.00 1.95 3.80
CA VAL A 72 4.85 2.70 3.28
C VAL A 72 5.13 4.17 3.41
N ARG A 73 4.90 4.92 2.34
CA ARG A 73 5.03 6.38 2.32
C ARG A 73 3.72 6.98 1.83
N PRO A 74 3.05 7.84 2.62
CA PRO A 74 1.87 8.55 2.15
C PRO A 74 2.23 9.44 0.96
N GLU A 75 1.29 9.64 0.04
CA GLU A 75 1.47 10.64 -1.01
C GLU A 75 1.50 12.05 -0.41
N SER A 76 2.44 12.86 -0.87
CA SER A 76 2.44 14.30 -0.60
C SER A 76 1.53 14.98 -1.61
N PRO A 77 0.65 15.90 -1.21
CA PRO A 77 -0.11 16.68 -2.17
C PRO A 77 0.89 17.42 -3.06
N ALA A 78 0.78 17.26 -4.38
CA ALA A 78 1.59 18.03 -5.30
C ALA A 78 1.34 19.51 -5.01
N ALA A 79 2.39 20.23 -4.61
CA ALA A 79 2.34 21.69 -4.55
C ALA A 79 2.00 22.14 -5.97
N SER A 80 0.77 22.64 -6.17
CA SER A 80 0.36 23.15 -7.48
C SER A 80 1.42 24.14 -7.94
N GLU A 81 1.93 23.96 -9.16
CA GLU A 81 2.92 24.82 -9.78
C GLU A 81 2.32 26.22 -9.93
N SER A 82 2.48 27.02 -8.89
CA SER A 82 2.17 28.45 -8.84
C SER A 82 3.38 29.09 -8.17
N PRO A 83 4.13 29.97 -8.86
CA PRO A 83 5.43 30.46 -8.41
C PRO A 83 5.39 31.39 -7.17
N ASP A 84 4.29 31.43 -6.42
CA ASP A 84 4.04 32.39 -5.32
C ASP A 84 3.69 31.72 -3.98
N SER A 85 4.04 30.46 -3.75
CA SER A 85 3.73 29.78 -2.48
C SER A 85 4.86 28.89 -1.99
N GLN A 86 6.02 29.52 -1.76
CA GLN A 86 7.16 28.88 -1.14
C GLN A 86 7.09 29.03 0.40
N ASP A 87 6.00 28.58 1.05
CA ASP A 87 6.00 28.23 2.50
C ASP A 87 4.69 27.57 2.99
N ARG A 88 4.21 26.52 2.31
CA ARG A 88 3.18 25.67 2.93
C ARG A 88 3.46 24.22 2.60
N ALA A 89 4.21 23.55 3.46
CA ALA A 89 4.34 22.10 3.40
C ALA A 89 2.92 21.50 3.43
N ALA A 90 2.47 21.00 2.27
CA ALA A 90 1.15 20.41 2.16
C ALA A 90 1.12 19.14 3.01
N THR A 91 0.07 18.98 3.82
CA THR A 91 -0.07 17.83 4.71
C THR A 91 -0.23 16.55 3.89
N PRO A 92 0.61 15.51 4.09
CA PRO A 92 0.46 14.22 3.42
C PRO A 92 -0.93 13.64 3.64
N VAL A 93 -1.45 12.91 2.64
CA VAL A 93 -2.71 12.18 2.81
C VAL A 93 -2.49 11.08 3.86
N PRO A 94 -3.32 10.99 4.92
CA PRO A 94 -3.11 9.99 5.96
C PRO A 94 -3.27 8.57 5.41
N LEU A 95 -2.51 7.63 5.96
CA LEU A 95 -2.64 6.21 5.62
C LEU A 95 -3.95 5.63 6.20
N PRO A 96 -4.56 4.62 5.55
CA PRO A 96 -5.73 3.92 6.06
C PRO A 96 -5.54 3.37 7.47
N GLU A 97 -6.60 3.42 8.27
CA GLU A 97 -6.57 2.93 9.66
C GLU A 97 -6.31 1.43 9.74
N GLY A 98 -5.58 1.05 10.78
CA GLY A 98 -5.27 -0.33 11.12
C GLY A 98 -4.22 -1.00 10.23
N MET A 99 -3.59 -0.31 9.27
CA MET A 99 -2.65 -0.92 8.32
C MET A 99 -1.59 -1.87 8.94
N ARG A 100 -1.46 -3.08 8.37
CA ARG A 100 -0.45 -4.11 8.71
C ARG A 100 -0.15 -5.07 7.56
#